data_AF-A0A800J9C3-F1
#
_entry.id   AF-A0A800J9C3-F1
#
_cell.length_a   1.000
_cell.length_b   1.000
_cell.length_c   1.000
_cell.angle_alpha   90.00
_cell.angle_beta   90.00
_cell.angle_gamma   90.00
#
_symmetry.space_group_name_H-M   'P 1'
#
loop_
_entity.id
_entity.type
_entity.pdbx_description
1 polymer ?
#
loop_
_entity_poly.entity_id
_entity_poly.type
_entity_poly.pdbx_seq_one_letter_code
_entity_poly.pdbx_strand_id
1 'polypeptide(L)'
;MEIPSIQGLQAEVGLLPLEKEREVSEAKRRLRIGVPSEEPNCERRVALAPYAVALLTGAGHEVRIESGAGEAAQFSDHDYAEAGAEVVEGAGQVFGESDLVVKVFPPREEELAMMKERQVLVSALHLGNITPDL
;
A
#
# COMPACT_ATOMS: atom_id res chain seq x y z
N MET A 1 -16.67 -52.85 42.22
CA MET A 1 -16.13 -51.49 42.34
C MET A 1 -16.28 -50.87 40.96
N GLU A 2 -17.42 -50.20 40.73
CA GLU A 2 -17.78 -49.66 39.42
C GLU A 2 -17.25 -48.23 39.29
N ILE A 3 -16.68 -47.92 38.13
CA ILE A 3 -16.14 -46.61 37.81
C ILE A 3 -17.32 -45.72 37.42
N PRO A 4 -17.57 -44.58 38.08
CA PRO A 4 -18.71 -43.74 37.74
C PRO A 4 -18.54 -43.10 36.36
N SER A 5 -19.64 -43.13 35.62
CA SER A 5 -19.83 -42.64 34.27
C SER A 5 -19.55 -41.13 34.12
N ILE A 6 -18.85 -40.76 33.05
CA ILE A 6 -18.49 -39.39 32.63
C ILE A 6 -19.70 -38.61 32.07
N GLN A 7 -20.92 -38.92 32.51
CA GLN A 7 -22.16 -38.32 32.01
C GLN A 7 -22.35 -36.83 32.34
N GLY A 8 -21.44 -36.21 33.11
CA GLY A 8 -21.56 -34.82 33.56
C GLY A 8 -20.66 -33.79 32.86
N LEU A 9 -19.77 -34.19 31.94
CA LEU A 9 -18.73 -33.31 31.36
C LEU A 9 -19.01 -32.93 29.90
N GLN A 10 -20.29 -32.81 29.52
CA GLN A 10 -20.70 -32.43 28.16
C GLN A 10 -21.18 -30.98 28.00
N ALA A 11 -21.15 -30.17 29.05
CA ALA A 11 -21.48 -28.76 28.96
C ALA A 11 -20.24 -27.94 29.35
N GLU A 12 -19.77 -27.08 28.44
CA GLU A 12 -18.66 -26.11 28.57
C GLU A 12 -17.28 -26.47 28.00
N VAL A 13 -17.18 -27.44 27.09
CA VAL A 13 -16.04 -27.47 26.15
C VAL A 13 -16.56 -27.26 24.73
N GLY A 14 -16.66 -25.99 24.35
CA GLY A 14 -16.95 -25.65 22.96
C GLY A 14 -17.64 -24.32 22.76
N LEU A 15 -17.07 -23.22 23.26
CA LEU A 15 -17.23 -21.95 22.54
C LEU A 15 -16.46 -22.09 21.23
N LEU A 16 -17.04 -22.81 20.26
CA LEU A 16 -16.54 -22.84 18.91
C LEU A 16 -16.74 -21.43 18.33
N PRO A 17 -15.68 -20.73 17.91
CA PRO A 17 -15.83 -19.47 17.21
C PRO A 17 -16.67 -19.73 15.96
N LEU A 18 -17.88 -19.16 15.89
CA LEU A 18 -18.66 -19.13 14.67
C LEU A 18 -18.01 -18.08 13.76
N GLU A 19 -17.20 -18.55 12.82
CA GLU A 19 -16.62 -17.72 11.78
C GLU A 19 -17.76 -17.10 10.97
N LYS A 20 -17.99 -15.80 11.15
CA LYS A 20 -18.95 -15.06 10.33
C LYS A 20 -18.26 -14.78 9.01
N GLU A 21 -18.70 -15.48 7.96
CA GLU A 21 -18.31 -15.15 6.59
C GLU A 21 -18.64 -13.68 6.35
N ARG A 22 -17.59 -12.85 6.30
CA ARG A 22 -17.74 -11.46 5.93
C ARG A 22 -17.88 -11.48 4.42
N GLU A 23 -19.05 -11.10 3.90
CA GLU A 23 -19.22 -10.87 2.48
C GLU A 23 -18.14 -9.87 2.04
N VAL A 24 -17.09 -10.39 1.41
CA VAL A 24 -16.19 -9.57 0.62
C VAL A 24 -17.03 -9.26 -0.60
N SER A 25 -17.63 -8.07 -0.63
CA SER A 25 -18.29 -7.65 -1.85
C SER A 25 -17.26 -7.75 -2.97
N GLU A 26 -17.58 -8.52 -4.01
CA GLU A 26 -16.79 -8.64 -5.26
C GLU A 26 -16.78 -7.33 -6.05
N ALA A 27 -16.91 -6.19 -5.38
CA ALA A 27 -16.64 -4.90 -5.99
C ALA A 27 -15.18 -4.94 -6.41
N LYS A 28 -14.95 -5.09 -7.73
CA LYS A 28 -13.67 -4.89 -8.39
C LYS A 28 -13.17 -3.49 -8.00
N ARG A 29 -12.43 -3.40 -6.90
CA ARG A 29 -11.95 -2.12 -6.39
C ARG A 29 -10.83 -1.67 -7.30
N ARG A 30 -11.17 -0.77 -8.22
CA ARG A 30 -10.20 0.11 -8.86
C ARG A 30 -9.52 0.89 -7.74
N LEU A 31 -8.20 0.79 -7.69
CA LEU A 31 -7.37 1.48 -6.70
C LEU A 31 -6.63 2.59 -7.44
N ARG A 32 -6.47 3.75 -6.78
CA ARG A 32 -5.54 4.78 -7.20
C ARG A 32 -4.24 4.59 -6.47
N ILE A 33 -3.20 4.24 -7.21
CA ILE A 33 -1.87 3.92 -6.72
C ILE A 33 -0.95 5.09 -7.07
N GLY A 34 -0.32 5.69 -6.06
CA GLY A 34 0.58 6.81 -6.19
C GLY A 34 2.03 6.43 -5.97
N VAL A 35 2.92 6.94 -6.81
CA VAL A 35 4.37 6.79 -6.68
C VAL A 35 5.01 8.18 -6.72
N PRO A 36 5.37 8.76 -5.55
CA PRO A 36 6.06 10.03 -5.50
C PRO A 36 7.54 9.87 -5.83
N SER A 37 8.20 10.98 -6.15
CA SER A 37 9.64 11.05 -6.36
C SER A 37 10.38 10.85 -5.03
N GLU A 38 11.52 10.16 -5.08
CA GLU A 38 12.36 9.96 -3.91
C GLU A 38 13.43 11.07 -3.79
N GLU A 39 14.06 11.20 -2.62
CA GLU A 39 15.17 12.15 -2.48
C GLU A 39 16.35 11.72 -3.35
N PRO A 40 16.74 12.50 -4.37
CA PRO A 40 17.76 12.08 -5.33
C PRO A 40 19.13 11.83 -4.68
N ASN A 41 19.39 12.48 -3.55
CA ASN A 41 20.64 12.39 -2.82
C ASN A 41 20.74 11.12 -1.93
N CYS A 42 19.61 10.52 -1.58
CA CYS A 42 19.55 9.42 -0.60
C CYS A 42 19.02 8.11 -1.21
N GLU A 43 18.31 8.16 -2.33
CA GLU A 43 17.72 6.99 -2.96
C GLU A 43 17.71 7.13 -4.49
N ARG A 44 18.11 6.06 -5.19
CA ARG A 44 18.12 6.02 -6.65
C ARG A 44 17.09 5.06 -7.23
N ARG A 45 16.47 4.24 -6.39
CA ARG A 45 15.42 3.30 -6.78
C ARG A 45 14.08 4.01 -6.83
N VAL A 46 13.20 3.46 -7.65
CA VAL A 46 11.78 3.82 -7.71
C VAL A 46 10.94 2.65 -7.23
N ALA A 47 9.81 2.93 -6.59
CA ALA A 47 9.00 1.89 -5.97
C ALA A 47 8.29 0.97 -6.99
N LEU A 48 7.96 1.50 -8.17
CA LEU A 48 7.36 0.74 -9.26
C LEU A 48 8.13 0.96 -10.57
N ALA A 49 8.58 -0.12 -11.20
CA ALA A 49 9.12 -0.06 -12.56
C ALA A 49 7.99 0.04 -13.59
N PRO A 50 8.23 0.61 -14.80
CA PRO A 50 7.21 0.73 -15.85
C PRO A 50 6.50 -0.59 -16.20
N TYR A 51 7.21 -1.72 -16.15
CA TYR A 51 6.60 -3.03 -16.34
C TYR A 51 5.53 -3.36 -15.28
N ALA A 52 5.78 -3.06 -14.01
CA ALA A 52 4.82 -3.27 -12.94
C ALA A 52 3.61 -2.33 -13.07
N VAL A 53 3.85 -1.09 -13.53
CA VAL A 53 2.79 -0.14 -13.86
C VAL A 53 1.85 -0.72 -14.92
N ALA A 54 2.38 -1.25 -16.02
CA ALA A 54 1.59 -1.87 -17.09
C ALA A 54 0.73 -3.04 -16.60
N LEU A 55 1.22 -3.83 -15.63
CA LEU A 55 0.44 -4.91 -15.02
C LEU A 55 -0.72 -4.37 -14.16
N LEU A 56 -0.48 -3.32 -13.38
CA LEU A 56 -1.48 -2.71 -12.51
C LEU A 56 -2.57 -1.99 -13.32
N THR A 57 -2.17 -1.24 -14.35
CA THR A 57 -3.10 -0.56 -15.27
C THR A 57 -3.89 -1.59 -16.09
N GLY A 58 -3.24 -2.66 -16.56
CA GLY A 58 -3.89 -3.79 -17.23
C GLY A 58 -4.90 -4.54 -16.35
N ALA A 59 -4.69 -4.60 -15.04
CA ALA A 59 -5.65 -5.14 -14.07
C ALA A 59 -6.83 -4.18 -13.79
N GLY A 60 -6.77 -2.94 -14.27
CA GLY A 60 -7.81 -1.91 -14.15
C GLY A 60 -7.60 -0.93 -13.00
N HIS A 61 -6.42 -0.89 -12.39
CA HIS A 61 -6.06 0.13 -11.41
C HIS A 61 -5.58 1.43 -12.10
N GLU A 62 -5.64 2.55 -11.38
CA GLU A 62 -5.04 3.81 -11.81
C GLU A 62 -3.67 3.94 -11.15
N VAL A 63 -2.66 4.27 -11.94
CA VAL A 63 -1.32 4.54 -11.42
C VAL A 63 -0.97 5.99 -11.72
N ARG A 64 -0.60 6.75 -10.69
CA ARG A 64 -0.10 8.11 -10.76
C ARG A 64 1.36 8.11 -10.37
N ILE A 65 2.21 8.69 -11.20
CA ILE A 65 3.66 8.81 -10.96
C ILE A 65 4.03 10.29 -10.94
N GLU A 66 4.77 10.75 -9.95
CA GLU A 66 5.32 12.10 -9.97
C GLU A 66 6.37 12.24 -11.07
N SER A 67 6.29 13.32 -11.84
CA SER A 67 7.28 13.64 -12.88
C SER A 67 8.71 13.61 -12.32
N GLY A 68 9.59 12.90 -13.01
CA GLY A 68 10.99 12.75 -12.61
C GLY A 68 11.26 11.61 -11.59
N ALA A 69 10.23 10.95 -11.04
CA ALA A 69 10.41 9.94 -9.99
C ALA A 69 11.26 8.73 -10.43
N GLY A 70 11.30 8.42 -11.73
CA GLY A 70 12.09 7.32 -12.28
C GLY A 70 13.48 7.70 -12.80
N GLU A 71 13.84 8.98 -12.86
CA GLU A 71 15.05 9.42 -13.56
C GLU A 71 16.32 8.80 -12.98
N ALA A 72 16.42 8.79 -11.64
CA ALA A 72 17.54 8.18 -10.92
C ALA A 72 17.62 6.66 -11.14
N ALA A 73 16.48 6.02 -11.42
CA ALA A 73 16.35 4.60 -11.73
C ALA A 73 16.47 4.29 -13.23
N GLN A 74 16.77 5.30 -14.07
CA GLN A 74 16.86 5.19 -15.53
C GLN A 74 15.54 4.84 -16.23
N PHE A 75 14.43 5.32 -15.68
CA PHE A 75 13.12 5.31 -16.33
C PHE A 75 12.67 6.76 -16.58
N SER A 76 12.33 7.06 -17.83
CA SER A 76 11.79 8.37 -18.20
C SER A 76 10.30 8.47 -17.91
N ASP A 77 9.79 9.69 -17.78
CA ASP A 77 8.34 9.93 -17.66
C ASP A 77 7.56 9.36 -18.86
N HIS A 78 8.18 9.34 -20.04
CA HIS A 78 7.62 8.72 -21.24
C HIS A 78 7.43 7.21 -21.06
N ASP A 79 8.37 6.52 -20.41
CA ASP A 79 8.24 5.07 -20.17
C ASP A 79 7.04 4.74 -19.27
N TYR A 80 6.75 5.61 -18.30
CA TYR A 80 5.57 5.47 -17.44
C TYR A 80 4.26 5.80 -18.16
N ALA A 81 4.26 6.86 -18.98
CA ALA A 81 3.11 7.23 -19.80
C ALA A 81 2.72 6.09 -20.76
N GLU A 82 3.71 5.50 -21.45
CA GLU A 82 3.50 4.34 -22.33
C GLU A 82 3.02 3.09 -21.58
N ALA A 83 3.41 2.93 -20.32
CA ALA A 83 2.91 1.87 -19.44
C ALA A 83 1.47 2.12 -18.92
N GLY A 84 0.88 3.28 -19.25
CA GLY A 84 -0.48 3.65 -18.88
C GLY A 84 -0.61 4.34 -17.53
N ALA A 85 0.49 4.82 -16.94
CA ALA A 85 0.42 5.71 -15.78
C ALA A 85 0.07 7.14 -16.19
N GLU A 86 -0.58 7.83 -15.27
CA GLU A 86 -0.76 9.28 -15.31
C GLU A 86 0.48 9.93 -14.65
N VAL A 87 1.26 10.67 -15.44
CA VAL A 87 2.39 11.46 -14.91
C VAL A 87 1.84 12.78 -14.38
N VAL A 88 2.05 13.05 -13.09
CA VAL A 88 1.52 14.24 -12.40
C VAL A 88 2.64 15.17 -11.95
N GLU A 89 2.33 16.48 -11.92
CA GLU A 89 3.26 17.49 -11.43
C GLU A 89 3.17 17.60 -9.90
N GLY A 90 4.16 17.04 -9.21
CA GLY A 90 4.39 17.22 -7.79
C GLY A 90 3.74 16.18 -6.86
N ALA A 91 4.42 15.90 -5.75
CA ALA A 91 4.00 14.98 -4.71
C ALA A 91 2.57 15.24 -4.18
N GLY A 92 2.13 16.50 -4.10
CA GLY A 92 0.81 16.86 -3.57
C GLY A 92 -0.35 16.19 -4.32
N GLN A 93 -0.26 16.04 -5.65
CA GLN A 93 -1.28 15.33 -6.43
C GLN A 93 -1.23 13.82 -6.18
N VAL A 94 -0.02 13.26 -6.07
CA VAL A 94 0.18 11.84 -5.75
C VAL A 94 -0.45 11.50 -4.40
N PHE A 95 -0.05 12.19 -3.34
CA PHE A 95 -0.59 11.95 -2.00
C PHE A 95 -2.07 12.33 -1.92
N GLY A 96 -2.49 13.44 -2.53
CA GLY A 96 -3.85 13.99 -2.47
C GLY A 96 -4.91 13.20 -3.25
N GLU A 97 -4.54 12.44 -4.27
CA GLU A 97 -5.50 11.70 -5.12
C GLU A 97 -5.38 10.18 -5.03
N SER A 98 -4.34 9.65 -4.40
CA SER A 98 -4.13 8.21 -4.28
C SER A 98 -4.81 7.60 -3.05
N ASP A 99 -5.28 6.37 -3.20
CA ASP A 99 -5.79 5.52 -2.11
C ASP A 99 -4.64 4.71 -1.48
N LEU A 100 -3.66 4.31 -2.30
CA LEU A 100 -2.43 3.61 -1.93
C LEU A 100 -1.23 4.42 -2.41
N VAL A 101 -0.27 4.68 -1.53
CA VAL A 101 1.03 5.30 -1.88
C VAL A 101 2.13 4.27 -1.68
N VAL A 102 3.01 4.12 -2.67
CA VAL A 102 4.13 3.17 -2.64
C VAL A 102 5.43 3.95 -2.72
N LYS A 103 6.27 3.80 -1.70
CA LYS A 103 7.60 4.42 -1.60
C LYS A 103 8.66 3.39 -1.23
N VAL A 104 9.91 3.71 -1.51
CA VAL A 104 11.08 2.94 -1.08
C VAL A 104 11.54 3.42 0.30
N PHE A 105 11.73 4.73 0.45
CA PHE A 105 12.18 5.36 1.69
C PHE A 105 10.99 5.78 2.56
N PRO A 106 11.14 5.87 3.90
CA PRO A 106 10.08 6.41 4.76
C PRO A 106 9.65 7.81 4.29
N PRO A 107 8.37 8.15 4.45
CA PRO A 107 7.86 9.48 4.11
C PRO A 107 8.52 10.55 4.98
N ARG A 108 8.77 11.71 4.39
CA ARG A 108 9.29 12.90 5.09
C ARG A 108 8.18 13.63 5.84
N GLU A 109 8.56 14.52 6.74
CA GLU A 109 7.60 15.36 7.48
C GLU A 109 6.66 16.14 6.54
N GLU A 110 7.18 16.67 5.42
CA GLU A 110 6.35 17.40 4.46
C GLU A 110 5.38 16.46 3.72
N GLU A 111 5.80 15.24 3.42
CA GLU A 111 4.97 14.23 2.76
C GLU A 111 3.88 13.69 3.71
N LEU A 112 4.23 13.49 4.99
CA LEU A 112 3.29 13.11 6.05
C LEU A 112 2.15 14.12 6.16
N ALA A 113 2.45 15.42 6.04
CA ALA A 113 1.43 16.48 6.05
C ALA A 113 0.48 16.44 4.83
N MET A 114 0.89 15.80 3.73
CA MET A 114 0.08 15.63 2.52
C MET A 114 -0.77 14.35 2.56
N MET A 115 -0.49 13.43 3.48
CA MET A 115 -1.22 12.17 3.60
C MET A 115 -2.66 12.41 4.09
N LYS A 116 -3.57 11.58 3.59
CA LYS A 116 -4.99 11.62 3.96
C LYS A 116 -5.34 10.53 4.96
N GLU A 117 -6.39 10.76 5.73
CA GLU A 117 -6.99 9.70 6.52
C GLU A 117 -7.37 8.49 5.64
N ARG A 118 -7.13 7.29 6.17
CA ARG A 118 -7.47 6.00 5.52
C ARG A 118 -6.68 5.74 4.23
N GLN A 119 -5.59 6.45 3.98
CA GLN A 119 -4.63 6.14 2.93
C GLN A 119 -3.74 4.97 3.36
N VAL A 120 -3.43 4.07 2.43
CA VAL A 120 -2.47 2.98 2.66
C VAL A 120 -1.09 3.43 2.19
N LEU A 121 -0.08 3.26 3.04
CA LEU A 121 1.32 3.49 2.70
C LEU A 121 2.08 2.17 2.70
N VAL A 122 2.79 1.90 1.62
CA VAL A 122 3.75 0.78 1.52
C VAL A 122 5.14 1.38 1.37
N SER A 123 5.95 1.26 2.42
CA SER A 123 7.32 1.78 2.46
C SER A 123 8.16 1.05 3.53
N ALA A 124 9.48 1.11 3.40
CA ALA A 124 10.41 0.63 4.43
C ALA A 124 10.50 1.65 5.59
N LEU A 125 9.58 1.57 6.55
CA LEU A 125 9.44 2.59 7.60
C LEU A 125 10.56 2.60 8.65
N HIS A 126 11.29 1.50 8.86
CA HIS A 126 12.34 1.41 9.88
C HIS A 126 11.91 1.89 11.29
N LEU A 127 10.71 1.50 11.73
CA LEU A 127 10.06 1.98 12.97
C LEU A 127 10.91 1.90 14.25
N GLY A 128 11.91 1.01 14.29
CA GLY A 128 12.79 0.88 15.46
C GLY A 128 13.68 2.09 15.74
N ASN A 129 13.86 2.99 14.77
CA ASN A 129 14.67 4.20 14.89
C ASN A 129 13.85 5.49 14.95
N ILE A 130 12.52 5.39 15.02
CA ILE A 130 11.61 6.54 15.04
C ILE A 130 11.31 6.92 16.50
N THR A 131 11.51 8.20 16.83
CA THR A 131 11.04 8.78 18.09
C THR A 131 9.51 8.99 18.05
N PRO A 132 8.79 8.80 19.16
CA PRO A 132 7.32 8.83 19.19
C PRO A 132 6.67 10.17 18.81
N ASP A 133 7.46 11.22 18.60
CA ASP A 133 7.01 12.56 18.21
C ASP A 133 6.96 12.76 16.66
N LEU A 134 7.19 11.68 15.90
CA LEU A 134 7.14 11.60 14.42
C LEU A 134 6.04 10.66 13.94
#